data_AF-A0A435TLT8-F1
#
_entry.id   AF-A0A435TLT8-F1
#
_cell.length_a   1.000
_cell.length_b   1.000
_cell.length_c   1.000
_cell.angle_alpha   90.00
_cell.angle_beta   90.00
_cell.angle_gamma   90.00
#
_symmetry.space_group_name_H-M   'P 1'
#
loop_
_entity.id
_entity.type
_entity.pdbx_description
1 polymer ?
#
loop_
_entity_poly.entity_id
_entity_poly.type
_entity_poly.pdbx_seq_one_letter_code
_entity_poly.pdbx_strand_id
1 'polypeptide(L)'
;MGDCAMASSVAHDAHHIICVGTNKQDMALAVNRLGEVGGGVVLFSKGKELALVEMPIAGLMSDERAEIVAAKAEKLTEAMRKMGCSLNNAYMQHSLLALVVIPELRISDVGLIDVTTFQKVDLFV
;
A
#
# COMPACT_ATOMS: atom_id res chain seq x y z
N MET A 1 -5.23 9.60 -17.43
CA MET A 1 -4.74 8.72 -16.34
C MET A 1 -4.28 7.41 -16.96
N GLY A 2 -3.13 6.91 -16.52
CA GLY A 2 -2.60 5.62 -16.98
C GLY A 2 -2.81 4.55 -15.93
N ASP A 3 -2.63 3.32 -16.36
CA ASP A 3 -2.64 2.15 -15.48
C ASP A 3 -1.57 2.25 -14.39
N CYS A 4 -1.90 1.92 -13.14
CA CYS A 4 -0.95 1.91 -12.03
C CYS A 4 -1.36 0.97 -10.90
N ALA A 5 -0.40 0.64 -10.04
CA ALA A 5 -0.64 -0.05 -8.78
C ALA A 5 0.30 0.44 -7.69
N MET A 6 -0.21 0.53 -6.47
CA MET A 6 0.56 0.74 -5.24
C MET A 6 0.51 -0.53 -4.41
N ALA A 7 1.62 -0.88 -3.77
CA ALA A 7 1.65 -1.88 -2.71
C ALA A 7 2.38 -1.32 -1.48
N SER A 8 2.01 -1.81 -0.29
CA SER A 8 2.62 -1.47 0.99
C SER A 8 2.69 -2.68 1.90
N SER A 9 3.80 -2.88 2.61
CA SER A 9 3.86 -3.79 3.78
C SER A 9 3.43 -3.11 5.07
N VAL A 10 3.32 -1.77 5.08
CA VAL A 10 2.67 -1.04 6.16
C VAL A 10 1.16 -1.06 5.90
N ALA A 11 0.47 -2.00 6.53
CA ALA A 11 -0.97 -2.10 6.56
C ALA A 11 -1.43 -2.25 8.01
N HIS A 12 -1.86 -1.15 8.63
CA HIS A 12 -2.20 -1.11 10.04
C HIS A 12 -3.31 -2.11 10.35
N ASP A 13 -3.26 -2.97 11.37
CA ASP A 13 -2.13 -3.25 12.28
C ASP A 13 -1.53 -4.66 12.09
N ALA A 14 -2.09 -5.46 11.18
CA ALA A 14 -1.59 -6.81 10.91
C ALA A 14 -0.30 -6.79 10.07
N HIS A 15 -0.07 -5.72 9.31
CA HIS A 15 1.11 -5.49 8.48
C HIS A 15 1.37 -6.62 7.45
N HIS A 16 0.29 -7.23 6.97
CA HIS A 16 0.31 -7.97 5.70
C HIS A 16 0.48 -7.01 4.52
N ILE A 17 0.92 -7.52 3.36
CA ILE A 17 0.99 -6.70 2.15
C ILE A 17 -0.42 -6.33 1.70
N ILE A 18 -0.65 -5.03 1.52
CA ILE A 18 -1.85 -4.49 0.90
C ILE A 18 -1.49 -3.90 -0.47
N CYS A 19 -2.37 -4.09 -1.46
CA CYS A 19 -2.17 -3.59 -2.81
C CYS A 19 -3.48 -3.03 -3.38
N VAL A 20 -3.37 -1.91 -4.10
CA VAL A 20 -4.46 -1.33 -4.89
C VAL A 20 -3.93 -1.00 -6.28
N GLY A 21 -4.69 -1.28 -7.33
CA GLY A 21 -4.28 -0.96 -8.69
C GLY A 21 -5.39 -1.08 -9.71
N THR A 22 -5.15 -0.56 -10.90
CA THR A 22 -6.11 -0.55 -12.02
C THR A 22 -5.94 -1.76 -12.95
N ASN A 23 -4.80 -2.47 -12.85
CA ASN A 23 -4.49 -3.62 -13.67
C ASN A 23 -3.65 -4.65 -12.90
N LYS A 24 -3.81 -5.92 -13.26
CA LYS A 24 -3.17 -7.04 -12.57
C LYS A 24 -1.64 -7.06 -12.72
N GLN A 25 -1.12 -6.59 -13.85
CA GLN A 25 0.31 -6.65 -14.16
C GLN A 25 1.11 -5.74 -13.23
N ASP A 26 0.72 -4.48 -13.11
CA ASP A 26 1.38 -3.53 -12.21
C ASP A 26 1.20 -3.94 -10.74
N MET A 27 0.04 -4.50 -10.38
CA MET A 27 -0.19 -5.01 -9.01
C MET A 27 0.77 -6.15 -8.67
N ALA A 28 0.94 -7.12 -9.57
CA ALA A 28 1.87 -8.22 -9.36
C ALA A 28 3.32 -7.73 -9.24
N LEU A 29 3.73 -6.78 -10.09
CA LEU A 29 5.06 -6.17 -10.02
C LEU A 29 5.29 -5.43 -8.70
N ALA A 30 4.31 -4.63 -8.25
CA ALA A 30 4.40 -3.90 -6.99
C ALA A 30 4.55 -4.84 -5.79
N VAL A 31 3.71 -5.90 -5.70
CA VAL A 31 3.77 -6.86 -4.59
C VAL A 31 5.09 -7.65 -4.60
N ASN A 32 5.51 -8.17 -5.76
CA ASN A 32 6.76 -8.92 -5.87
C ASN A 32 7.96 -8.05 -5.50
N ARG A 33 7.96 -6.78 -5.92
CA ARG A 33 9.02 -5.84 -5.59
C ARG A 33 9.19 -5.63 -4.10
N LEU A 34 8.08 -5.54 -3.34
CA LEU A 34 8.16 -5.49 -1.88
C LEU A 34 8.81 -6.74 -1.28
N GLY A 35 8.50 -7.92 -1.82
CA GLY A 35 9.14 -9.17 -1.42
C GLY A 35 10.67 -9.17 -1.67
N GLU A 36 11.11 -8.58 -2.78
CA GLU A 36 12.54 -8.48 -3.13
C GLU A 36 13.33 -7.55 -2.20
N VAL A 37 12.73 -6.44 -1.77
CA VAL A 37 13.42 -5.40 -0.97
C VAL A 37 13.23 -5.55 0.53
N GLY A 38 12.50 -6.58 0.98
CA GLY A 38 12.23 -6.83 2.41
C GLY A 38 11.10 -5.98 2.99
N GLY A 39 10.22 -5.44 2.15
CA GLY A 39 9.10 -4.58 2.52
C GLY A 39 9.36 -3.09 2.30
N GLY A 40 8.30 -2.29 2.42
CA GLY A 40 8.30 -0.90 2.01
C GLY A 40 6.97 -0.44 1.44
N VAL A 41 7.05 0.60 0.62
CA VAL A 41 5.94 1.09 -0.21
C VAL A 41 6.44 1.33 -1.62
N VAL A 42 5.70 0.87 -2.62
CA VAL A 42 6.10 1.00 -4.02
C VAL A 42 4.92 1.37 -4.90
N LEU A 43 5.18 2.16 -5.94
CA LEU A 43 4.21 2.52 -6.97
C LEU A 43 4.74 2.12 -8.35
N PHE A 44 3.93 1.36 -9.08
CA PHE A 44 4.18 0.94 -10.46
C PHE A 44 3.19 1.58 -11.43
N SER A 45 3.63 1.79 -12.67
CA SER A 45 2.77 2.13 -13.79
C SER A 45 3.38 1.63 -15.10
N LYS A 46 2.59 0.95 -15.93
CA LYS A 46 3.02 0.47 -17.25
C LYS A 46 4.30 -0.38 -17.17
N GLY A 47 4.39 -1.24 -16.15
CA GLY A 47 5.52 -2.12 -15.92
C GLY A 47 6.77 -1.44 -15.35
N LYS A 48 6.70 -0.17 -14.94
CA LYS A 48 7.84 0.58 -14.40
C LYS A 48 7.62 0.97 -12.95
N GLU A 49 8.66 0.80 -12.14
CA GLU A 49 8.73 1.36 -10.78
C GLU A 49 8.84 2.89 -10.89
N LEU A 50 7.87 3.61 -10.34
CA LEU A 50 7.83 5.07 -10.34
C LEU A 50 8.41 5.66 -9.05
N ALA A 51 8.22 4.97 -7.93
CA ALA A 51 8.72 5.36 -6.62
C ALA A 51 8.78 4.14 -5.69
N LEU A 52 9.77 4.16 -4.79
CA LEU A 52 10.01 3.13 -3.79
C LEU A 52 10.50 3.79 -2.49
N VAL A 53 9.97 3.30 -1.37
CA VAL A 53 10.45 3.57 -0.02
C VAL A 53 10.75 2.22 0.63
N GLU A 54 12.01 1.80 0.60
CA GLU A 54 12.45 0.54 1.19
C GLU A 54 12.40 0.61 2.72
N MET A 55 11.83 -0.42 3.34
CA MET A 55 11.73 -0.55 4.80
C MET A 55 12.09 -1.99 5.20
N PRO A 56 13.35 -2.41 5.01
CA PRO A 56 13.77 -3.81 5.15
C PRO A 56 13.64 -4.37 6.57
N ILE A 57 13.56 -3.51 7.60
CA ILE A 57 13.41 -3.95 8.98
C ILE A 57 11.93 -4.22 9.23
N ALA A 58 11.58 -5.51 9.26
CA ALA A 58 10.22 -6.03 9.47
C ALA A 58 9.16 -5.49 8.48
N GLY A 59 9.57 -4.92 7.34
CA GLY A 59 8.66 -4.27 6.40
C GLY A 59 8.09 -2.94 6.89
N LEU A 60 8.65 -2.36 7.97
CA LEU A 60 8.08 -1.18 8.66
C LEU A 60 9.09 -0.05 8.87
N MET A 61 10.38 -0.36 8.95
CA MET A 61 11.43 0.63 9.21
C MET A 61 12.57 0.52 8.20
N SER A 62 13.16 1.67 7.90
CA SER A 62 14.39 1.78 7.12
C SER A 62 15.59 1.92 8.06
N ASP A 63 16.73 1.38 7.65
CA ASP A 63 18.05 1.61 8.26
C ASP A 63 18.77 2.82 7.67
N GLU A 64 18.18 3.47 6.66
CA GLU A 64 18.72 4.69 6.08
C GLU A 64 18.48 5.92 6.97
N ARG A 65 19.22 6.98 6.67
CA ARG A 65 19.02 8.29 7.30
C ARG A 65 17.63 8.84 7.02
N ALA A 66 17.02 9.48 8.01
CA ALA A 66 15.67 10.04 7.93
C ALA A 66 15.48 10.99 6.75
N GLU A 67 16.50 11.79 6.39
CA GLU A 67 16.42 12.72 5.26
C GLU A 67 16.33 11.99 3.90
N ILE A 68 16.93 10.81 3.79
CA ILE A 68 16.85 9.97 2.59
C ILE A 68 15.45 9.36 2.50
N VAL A 69 14.95 8.80 3.60
CA VAL A 69 13.61 8.21 3.67
C VAL A 69 12.54 9.27 3.38
N ALA A 70 12.69 10.48 3.92
CA ALA A 70 11.79 11.61 3.66
C ALA A 70 11.76 11.98 2.17
N ALA A 71 12.92 12.07 1.52
CA ALA A 71 12.99 12.35 0.08
C ALA A 71 12.34 11.23 -0.77
N LYS A 72 12.47 9.96 -0.36
CA LYS A 72 11.78 8.83 -1.02
C LYS A 72 10.26 8.91 -0.84
N ALA A 73 9.79 9.23 0.37
CA ALA A 73 8.36 9.40 0.66
C ALA A 73 7.74 10.59 -0.10
N GLU A 74 8.49 11.67 -0.29
CA GLU A 74 8.08 12.80 -1.12
C GLU A 74 7.95 12.40 -2.61
N LYS A 75 8.93 11.65 -3.14
CA LYS A 75 8.86 11.08 -4.51
C LYS A 75 7.64 10.18 -4.68
N LEU A 76 7.33 9.34 -3.70
CA LEU A 76 6.14 8.49 -3.72
C LEU A 76 4.86 9.33 -3.80
N THR A 77 4.73 10.33 -2.94
CA THR A 77 3.57 11.23 -2.91
C THR A 77 3.42 11.98 -4.25
N GLU A 78 4.51 12.49 -4.81
CA GLU A 78 4.50 13.16 -6.10
C GLU A 78 4.13 12.22 -7.26
N ALA A 79 4.62 10.97 -7.23
CA ALA A 79 4.25 9.96 -8.22
C ALA A 79 2.76 9.61 -8.15
N MET A 80 2.19 9.48 -6.95
CA MET A 80 0.74 9.29 -6.78
C MET A 80 -0.08 10.45 -7.35
N ARG A 81 0.36 11.70 -7.10
CA ARG A 81 -0.29 12.91 -7.65
C ARG A 81 -0.23 12.93 -9.18
N LYS A 82 0.92 12.59 -9.77
CA LYS A 82 1.09 12.46 -11.24
C LYS A 82 0.18 11.38 -11.84
N MET A 83 -0.14 10.34 -11.09
CA MET A 83 -1.11 9.31 -11.48
C MET A 83 -2.57 9.72 -11.25
N GLY A 84 -2.83 10.95 -10.81
CA GLY A 84 -4.16 11.52 -10.67
C GLY A 84 -4.79 11.35 -9.29
N CYS A 85 -4.03 10.90 -8.28
CA CYS A 85 -4.53 10.83 -6.91
C CYS A 85 -4.65 12.23 -6.30
N SER A 86 -5.87 12.64 -5.99
CA SER A 86 -6.18 13.93 -5.34
C SER A 86 -6.46 13.80 -3.84
N LEU A 87 -6.41 12.57 -3.29
CA LEU A 87 -6.68 12.33 -1.88
C LEU A 87 -5.59 12.94 -0.99
N ASN A 88 -6.02 13.56 0.10
CA ASN A 88 -5.11 14.03 1.13
C ASN A 88 -4.46 12.85 1.85
N ASN A 89 -3.13 12.84 1.94
CA ASN A 89 -2.36 11.76 2.58
C ASN A 89 -2.78 10.36 2.09
N ALA A 90 -2.92 10.20 0.78
CA ALA A 90 -3.42 8.99 0.14
C ALA A 90 -2.74 7.70 0.61
N TYR A 91 -1.41 7.74 0.81
CA TYR A 91 -0.67 6.59 1.36
C TYR A 91 -1.12 6.21 2.78
N MET A 92 -1.29 7.19 3.66
CA MET A 92 -1.72 6.94 5.04
C MET A 92 -3.15 6.41 5.08
N GLN A 93 -4.04 6.93 4.22
CA GLN A 93 -5.38 6.36 4.07
C GLN A 93 -5.34 4.92 3.54
N HIS A 94 -4.44 4.63 2.59
CA HIS A 94 -4.26 3.28 2.06
C HIS A 94 -3.80 2.28 3.13
N SER A 95 -2.86 2.66 4.01
CA SER A 95 -2.39 1.77 5.08
C SER A 95 -3.47 1.46 6.12
N LEU A 96 -4.47 2.32 6.30
CA LEU A 96 -5.58 2.13 7.24
C LEU A 96 -6.73 1.27 6.70
N LEU A 97 -6.73 0.92 5.41
CA LEU A 97 -7.76 0.04 4.82
C LEU A 97 -7.73 -1.37 5.45
N ALA A 98 -6.59 -1.76 6.03
CA ALA A 98 -6.41 -3.03 6.72
C ALA A 98 -6.72 -3.01 8.22
N LEU A 99 -7.09 -1.85 8.78
CA LEU A 99 -7.18 -1.68 10.24
C LEU A 99 -8.54 -2.14 10.76
N VAL A 100 -8.67 -3.45 10.98
CA VAL A 100 -9.89 -4.16 11.41
C VAL A 100 -10.38 -3.84 12.83
N VAL A 101 -10.05 -2.66 13.36
CA VAL A 101 -10.49 -2.15 14.67
C VAL A 101 -11.06 -0.73 14.62
N ILE A 102 -11.14 -0.12 13.42
CA ILE A 102 -11.77 1.19 13.18
C ILE A 102 -12.99 1.05 12.26
N PRO A 103 -13.97 1.99 12.29
CA PRO A 103 -15.36 1.70 11.97
C PRO A 103 -15.68 1.16 10.55
N GLU A 104 -16.77 0.39 10.51
CA GLU A 104 -17.52 -0.19 9.38
C GLU A 104 -16.88 -1.40 8.69
N LEU A 105 -16.27 -1.24 7.52
CA LEU A 105 -15.83 -2.37 6.69
C LEU A 105 -14.34 -2.26 6.36
N ARG A 106 -13.57 -3.32 6.60
CA ARG A 106 -12.12 -3.34 6.37
C ARG A 106 -11.68 -4.60 5.62
N ILE A 107 -10.57 -4.48 4.90
CA ILE A 107 -9.96 -5.62 4.18
C ILE A 107 -8.96 -6.28 5.13
N SER A 108 -8.93 -7.60 5.18
CA SER A 108 -7.89 -8.38 5.85
C SER A 108 -7.34 -9.44 4.91
N ASP A 109 -6.32 -10.17 5.37
CA ASP A 109 -5.77 -11.34 4.69
C ASP A 109 -6.77 -12.50 4.57
N VAL A 110 -7.83 -12.50 5.38
CA VAL A 110 -8.88 -13.54 5.35
C VAL A 110 -10.15 -13.11 4.62
N GLY A 111 -10.25 -11.86 4.15
CA GLY A 111 -11.38 -11.34 3.38
C GLY A 111 -11.87 -9.96 3.83
N LEU A 112 -13.13 -9.63 3.53
CA LEU A 112 -13.77 -8.42 4.08
C LEU A 112 -14.29 -8.68 5.48
N ILE A 113 -14.04 -7.76 6.40
CA ILE A 113 -14.46 -7.83 7.80
C ILE A 113 -15.41 -6.67 8.09
N ASP A 114 -16.63 -6.99 8.52
CA ASP A 114 -17.51 -6.04 9.18
C ASP A 114 -17.02 -5.88 10.63
N VAL A 115 -16.45 -4.71 10.92
CA VAL A 115 -15.84 -4.38 12.22
C VAL A 115 -16.92 -4.17 13.28
N THR A 116 -18.17 -3.91 12.89
CA THR A 116 -19.28 -3.72 13.84
C THR A 116 -19.75 -5.05 14.44
N THR A 117 -19.65 -6.14 13.67
CA THR A 117 -20.02 -7.50 14.07
C THR A 117 -18.82 -8.41 14.32
N PHE A 118 -17.61 -7.98 13.94
CA PHE A 118 -16.38 -8.79 13.88
C PHE A 118 -16.55 -10.08 13.07
N GLN A 119 -17.33 -10.01 11.99
CA GLN A 119 -17.58 -11.14 11.11
C GLN A 119 -16.97 -10.91 9.73
N LYS A 120 -16.48 -12.01 9.15
CA LYS A 120 -16.16 -12.03 7.73
C LYS A 120 -17.45 -11.94 6.93
N VAL A 121 -17.46 -11.09 5.91
CA VAL A 121 -18.59 -10.90 4.99
C VAL A 121 -18.16 -11.16 3.55
N ASP A 122 -19.11 -11.55 2.72
CA ASP A 122 -18.87 -11.79 1.30
C ASP A 122 -18.83 -10.46 0.51
N LEU A 123 -18.03 -10.44 -0.56
CA LEU A 123 -17.92 -9.28 -1.45
C LEU A 123 -19.15 -9.10 -2.35
N PHE A 124 -19.82 -10.21 -2.69
CA PHE A 124 -20.98 -10.25 -3.57
C PHE A 124 -22.16 -10.85 -2.82
N VAL A 125 -23.36 -10.30 -3.06
CA VAL A 125 -24.65 -10.81 -2.57
C VAL A 125 -25.29 -11.69 -3.63
#